data_AF-H3CBA7-F1
#
_entry.id   AF-H3CBA7-F1
#
_cell.length_a   1.000
_cell.length_b   1.000
_cell.length_c   1.000
_cell.angle_alpha   90.00
_cell.angle_beta   90.00
_cell.angle_gamma   90.00
#
_symmetry.space_group_name_H-M   'P 1'
#
loop_
_entity.id
_entity.type
_entity.pdbx_description
1 polymer ?
#
loop_
_entity_poly.entity_id
_entity_poly.type
_entity_poly.pdbx_seq_one_letter_code
_entity_poly.pdbx_strand_id
1 'polypeptide(L)'
;MKWMFQERHSFEERREESAKTRSKYPDRVPVIVEKVPKSQIMDVDKQKYLLPSDLSVGQFMFLIRKRIQLPPEKAVFLCVDKVLPQT
;
A
#
# COMPACT_ATOMS: atom_id res chain seq x y z
N MET A 1 -6.71 13.22 -5.79
CA MET A 1 -6.86 12.30 -4.65
C MET A 1 -5.90 12.81 -3.60
N LYS A 2 -6.37 13.11 -2.38
CA LYS A 2 -5.50 13.57 -1.30
C LYS A 2 -5.15 12.36 -0.44
N TRP A 3 -3.86 12.16 -0.18
CA TRP A 3 -3.34 11.05 0.61
C TRP A 3 -2.95 11.57 1.99
N MET A 4 -3.49 10.98 3.05
CA MET A 4 -3.24 11.41 4.42
C MET A 4 -1.75 11.31 4.76
N PHE A 5 -1.04 10.32 4.22
CA PHE A 5 0.40 10.17 4.40
C PHE A 5 1.19 11.35 3.80
N GLN A 6 0.77 11.86 2.64
CA GLN A 6 1.42 13.01 1.99
C GLN A 6 1.08 14.34 2.68
N GLU A 7 -0.06 14.43 3.35
CA GLU A 7 -0.44 15.61 4.14
C GLU A 7 0.28 15.66 5.50
N ARG A 8 0.53 14.50 6.13
CA ARG A 8 1.23 14.40 7.42
C ARG A 8 2.74 14.49 7.31
N HIS A 9 3.31 14.11 6.17
CA HIS A 9 4.76 14.06 5.96
C HIS A 9 5.16 14.88 4.74
N SER A 10 6.10 15.79 4.95
CA SER A 10 6.65 16.62 3.89
C SER A 10 7.30 15.76 2.81
N PHE A 11 7.49 16.34 1.61
CA PHE A 11 8.14 15.63 0.52
C PHE A 11 9.57 15.18 0.91
N GLU A 12 10.32 16.05 1.59
CA GLU A 12 11.72 15.76 1.93
C GLU A 12 11.82 14.62 2.94
N GLU A 13 10.98 14.61 3.99
CA GLU A 13 10.93 13.51 4.96
C GLU A 13 10.59 12.17 4.29
N ARG A 14 9.60 12.16 3.38
CA ARG A 14 9.21 10.95 2.65
C ARG A 14 10.33 10.45 1.74
N ARG A 15 11.03 11.37 1.08
CA ARG A 15 12.15 11.06 0.20
C ARG A 15 13.33 10.49 0.98
N GLU A 16 13.73 11.13 2.08
CA GLU A 16 14.83 10.67 2.91
C GLU A 16 14.52 9.30 3.53
N GLU A 17 13.31 9.12 4.08
CA GLU A 17 12.92 7.85 4.70
C GLU A 17 12.88 6.70 3.70
N SER A 18 12.28 6.92 2.52
CA SER A 18 12.22 5.90 1.47
C SER A 18 13.61 5.55 0.93
N ALA A 19 14.50 6.55 0.76
CA ALA A 19 15.89 6.32 0.37
C ALA A 19 16.64 5.48 1.41
N LYS A 20 16.56 5.85 2.69
CA LYS A 20 17.18 5.09 3.79
C LYS A 20 16.65 3.67 3.87
N THR A 21 15.35 3.47 3.68
CA THR A 21 14.71 2.15 3.71
C THR A 21 15.19 1.27 2.54
N ARG A 22 15.28 1.83 1.33
CA ARG A 22 15.78 1.10 0.14
C ARG A 22 17.26 0.78 0.25
N SER A 23 18.08 1.66 0.82
CA SER A 23 19.49 1.36 1.08
C SER A 23 19.67 0.25 2.12
N LYS A 24 18.81 0.20 3.14
CA LYS A 24 18.85 -0.84 4.19
C LYS A 24 18.30 -2.19 3.72
N TYR A 25 17.31 -2.19 2.84
CA TYR A 25 16.64 -3.38 2.32
C TYR A 25 16.54 -3.31 0.79
N PRO A 26 17.63 -3.60 0.06
CA PRO A 26 17.70 -3.39 -1.39
C PRO A 26 16.69 -4.24 -2.18
N ASP A 27 16.41 -5.46 -1.72
CA ASP A 27 15.48 -6.38 -2.38
C ASP A 27 14.01 -6.12 -2.03
N ARG A 28 13.72 -5.01 -1.32
CA ARG A 28 12.38 -4.68 -0.85
C ARG A 28 11.89 -3.32 -1.31
N VAL A 29 10.59 -3.24 -1.54
CA VAL A 29 9.89 -2.05 -2.02
C VAL A 29 9.04 -1.47 -0.89
N PRO A 30 9.27 -0.22 -0.44
CA PRO A 30 8.38 0.45 0.48
C PRO A 30 7.09 0.88 -0.24
N VAL A 31 5.94 0.44 0.26
CA VAL A 31 4.62 0.71 -0.30
C VAL A 31 3.73 1.36 0.76
N ILE A 32 3.04 2.43 0.37
CA ILE A 32 2.01 3.08 1.20
C ILE A 32 0.64 2.63 0.71
N VAL A 33 -0.20 2.16 1.62
CA VAL A 33 -1.59 1.74 1.33
C VAL A 33 -2.53 2.60 2.15
N GLU A 34 -3.49 3.22 1.45
CA GLU A 34 -4.56 3.98 2.06
C GLU A 34 -5.90 3.57 1.45
N LYS A 35 -6.95 3.61 2.27
CA LYS A 35 -8.32 3.37 1.81
C LYS A 35 -8.80 4.57 0.99
N VAL A 36 -9.40 4.29 -0.17
CA VAL A 36 -10.03 5.33 -0.99
C VAL A 36 -11.19 5.99 -0.22
N PRO A 37 -11.31 7.33 -0.23
CA PRO A 37 -12.44 8.01 0.38
C PRO A 37 -13.76 7.49 -0.20
N LYS A 38 -14.75 7.22 0.66
CA LYS A 38 -16.07 6.62 0.32
C LYS A 38 -16.09 5.10 0.09
N SER A 39 -14.97 4.39 0.22
CA SER A 39 -15.00 2.93 0.27
C SER A 39 -15.64 2.43 1.56
N GLN A 40 -16.48 1.39 1.46
CA GLN A 40 -17.12 0.70 2.59
C GLN A 40 -16.20 -0.34 3.26
N ILE A 41 -14.99 -0.52 2.74
CA ILE A 41 -14.01 -1.45 3.31
C ILE A 41 -13.53 -0.91 4.67
N MET A 42 -13.19 -1.83 5.57
CA MET A 42 -12.55 -1.49 6.86
C MET A 42 -11.24 -0.74 6.66
N ASP A 43 -10.89 0.12 7.60
CA ASP A 43 -9.61 0.82 7.54
C ASP A 43 -8.43 -0.14 7.74
N VAL A 44 -7.35 0.12 7.02
CA VAL A 44 -6.10 -0.65 7.14
C VAL A 44 -5.35 -0.14 8.35
N ASP A 45 -5.05 -1.04 9.29
CA ASP A 45 -4.35 -0.73 10.54
C ASP A 45 -2.93 -0.20 10.32
N LYS A 46 -2.24 -0.72 9.30
CA LYS A 46 -0.87 -0.34 8.94
C LYS A 46 -0.83 0.18 7.51
N GLN A 47 -0.43 1.43 7.33
CA GLN A 47 -0.34 2.04 6.00
C GLN A 47 1.00 1.75 5.30
N LYS A 48 2.07 1.45 6.06
CA LYS A 48 3.44 1.29 5.53
C LYS A 48 3.82 -0.17 5.44
N TYR A 49 4.10 -0.63 4.23
CA TYR A 49 4.52 -1.99 3.91
C TYR A 49 5.92 -1.98 3.33
N LEU A 50 6.68 -3.04 3.60
CA LEU A 50 7.98 -3.27 3.00
C LEU A 50 7.95 -4.67 2.37
N LEU A 51 7.68 -4.70 1.08
CA LEU A 51 7.36 -5.92 0.33
C LEU A 51 8.61 -6.46 -0.38
N PRO A 52 8.76 -7.77 -0.53
CA PRO A 52 9.73 -8.35 -1.47
C PRO A 52 9.48 -7.84 -2.90
N SER A 53 10.55 -7.62 -3.67
CA SER A 53 10.48 -7.14 -5.06
C SER A 53 9.88 -8.17 -6.04
N ASP A 54 9.91 -9.45 -5.70
CA ASP A 54 9.32 -10.57 -6.44
C ASP A 54 7.86 -10.85 -6.08
N LEU A 55 7.29 -10.10 -5.12
CA LEU A 55 5.89 -10.26 -4.71
C LEU A 55 4.95 -9.73 -5.80
N SER A 56 4.12 -10.61 -6.36
CA SER A 56 3.09 -10.22 -7.32
C SER A 56 1.99 -9.36 -6.70
N VAL A 57 1.31 -8.58 -7.54
CA VAL A 57 0.14 -7.78 -7.14
C VAL A 57 -0.97 -8.68 -6.57
N GLY A 58 -1.19 -9.86 -7.16
CA GLY A 58 -2.18 -10.82 -6.67
C GLY A 58 -1.87 -11.34 -5.26
N GLN A 59 -0.61 -11.68 -4.98
CA GLN A 59 -0.18 -12.07 -3.63
C GLN A 59 -0.34 -10.91 -2.65
N PHE A 60 0.02 -9.69 -3.04
CA PHE A 60 -0.15 -8.52 -2.18
C PHE A 60 -1.63 -8.23 -1.89
N MET A 61 -2.51 -8.33 -2.87
CA MET A 61 -3.95 -8.20 -2.70
C MET A 61 -4.50 -9.25 -1.71
N PHE A 62 -4.02 -10.49 -1.76
CA PHE A 62 -4.35 -11.52 -0.77
C PHE A 62 -3.90 -11.15 0.65
N LEU A 63 -2.68 -10.61 0.81
CA LEU A 63 -2.17 -10.14 2.11
C LEU A 63 -3.03 -9.01 2.69
N ILE A 64 -3.39 -8.02 1.86
CA ILE A 64 -4.27 -6.92 2.27
C ILE A 64 -5.63 -7.48 2.68
N ARG A 65 -6.25 -8.35 1.88
CA ARG A 65 -7.53 -8.99 2.18
C ARG A 65 -7.53 -9.67 3.55
N LYS A 66 -6.49 -10.44 3.84
CA LYS A 66 -6.31 -11.11 5.14
C LYS A 66 -6.17 -10.10 6.29
N ARG A 67 -5.48 -8.97 6.05
CA ARG A 67 -5.26 -7.92 7.05
C ARG A 67 -6.55 -7.22 7.47
N ILE A 68 -7.39 -6.86 6.50
CA ILE A 68 -8.70 -6.23 6.74
C ILE A 68 -9.82 -7.23 7.05
N GLN A 69 -9.49 -8.52 7.17
CA GLN A 69 -10.43 -9.62 7.44
C GLN A 69 -11.62 -9.63 6.47
N LEU A 70 -11.36 -9.33 5.18
CA LEU A 70 -12.43 -9.19 4.19
C LEU A 70 -12.96 -10.57 3.76
N PRO A 71 -14.26 -10.84 3.97
CA PRO A 71 -14.88 -12.12 3.59
C PRO A 71 -14.72 -12.45 2.10
N PRO A 72 -14.59 -13.74 1.71
CA PRO A 72 -14.34 -14.19 0.34
C PRO A 72 -15.34 -13.65 -0.71
N GLU A 73 -16.58 -13.41 -0.30
CA GLU A 73 -17.67 -12.90 -1.14
C GLU A 73 -17.56 -11.40 -1.48
N LYS A 74 -16.74 -10.63 -0.76
CA LYS A 74 -16.55 -9.20 -1.03
C LYS A 74 -15.35 -8.95 -1.95
N ALA A 75 -15.50 -8.05 -2.91
CA ALA A 75 -14.40 -7.67 -3.79
C ALA A 75 -13.46 -6.66 -3.12
N VAL A 76 -12.17 -6.73 -3.47
CA VAL A 76 -11.14 -5.74 -3.13
C VAL A 76 -10.38 -5.40 -4.41
N PHE A 77 -10.06 -4.12 -4.59
CA PHE A 77 -9.29 -3.62 -5.73
C PHE A 77 -8.14 -2.78 -5.20
N LEU A 78 -6.95 -2.98 -5.79
CA LEU A 78 -5.79 -2.11 -5.58
C LEU A 78 -5.68 -1.19 -6.79
N CYS A 79 -5.42 0.10 -6.56
CA CYS A 79 -5.24 1.08 -7.63
C CYS A 79 -3.91 1.80 -7.45
N VAL A 80 -3.14 1.93 -8.53
CA VAL A 80 -1.94 2.76 -8.62
C VAL A 80 -2.21 3.80 -9.71
N ASP A 81 -2.05 5.09 -9.39
CA ASP A 81 -2.36 6.18 -10.32
C ASP A 81 -3.76 6.11 -10.96
N LYS A 82 -4.75 5.66 -10.17
CA LYS A 82 -6.15 5.43 -10.58
C LYS A 82 -6.34 4.30 -11.60
N VAL A 83 -5.31 3.51 -11.87
CA VAL A 83 -5.35 2.35 -12.77
C VAL A 83 -5.28 1.07 -11.91
N LEU A 84 -6.00 0.04 -12.35
CA LEU A 84 -5.82 -1.31 -11.80
C LEU A 84 -4.51 -1.87 -12.37
N PRO A 85 -3.47 -2.10 -11.55
CA PRO A 85 -2.25 -2.71 -12.05
C PRO A 85 -2.55 -4.10 -12.61
N GLN A 86 -1.86 -4.47 -13.69
CA GLN A 86 -1.97 -5.82 -14.26
C GLN A 86 -1.50 -6.83 -13.20
N THR A 87 -2.38 -7.79 -12.88
CA THR A 87 -2.13 -8.93 -11.97
C THR A 87 -1.02 -9.83 -12.47
#